data_AF-A0A1I6PI15-F1
#
_entry.id   AF-A0A1I6PI15-F1
#
_cell.length_a   1.000
_cell.length_b   1.000
_cell.length_c   1.000
_cell.angle_alpha   90.00
_cell.angle_beta   90.00
_cell.angle_gamma   90.00
#
_symmetry.space_group_name_H-M   'P 1'
#
loop_
_entity.id
_entity.type
_entity.pdbx_description
1 polymer ?
#
loop_
_entity_poly.entity_id
_entity_poly.type
_entity_poly.pdbx_seq_one_letter_code
_entity_poly.pdbx_strand_id
1 'polypeptide(L)'
;MLVITNFTSVDRPEVQLQIHSENGCSYRYLVTNQMTMNVNEFEVPVHCREKESKLIFTADSSAVNHEVYPELTHAMWIDGAEFQIHDETCLAEGVMPGDASLTVLQISDSQNWTLTMQGWLDGKSLSPVTPSFTEEKEKYRAFFRSVMNGFHLKFPDQERSKALFKVNSLAWWYTHNMLVHYSVPHGLEQYGGAAWGTRDVCQGPVEYFMATQKYEQVRDILKMVYAHQYKDEGNWPQWFMFDRYYKIQQEESHGDIIVWPLKVLSDYLIATQDYSILNERVPYTLKHSFIFSKETYTILEHIQKEIGYIQNHFLHDTYLSSYGDGDWDDTLQPANAQLKQYMVSSWTVALTYQTLRQLSRAMESVHGTLAEELLSISGGIKRDFQKYMLNTNVIPGFIYMENPEEIKPMLHPSDMETGIQYRLLPMTRSMIAELLSPEQAESHYELIKRRLFCPDGVRLMNSPAFYAGGVSTHFKRAEQASNFGREVGLQYVHAHIRYVEAMAKLGYKDEVWSGLGLINPIGITEVVPNAELRQSNAKW
;
A
#
# COMPACT_ATOMS: atom_id res chain seq x y z
N MET A 1 -22.77 -30.97 -14.31
CA MET A 1 -22.20 -29.63 -14.07
C MET A 1 -20.78 -29.62 -14.59
N LEU A 2 -20.27 -28.49 -15.10
CA LEU A 2 -18.84 -28.34 -15.42
C LEU A 2 -18.21 -27.52 -14.28
N VAL A 3 -17.19 -28.07 -13.64
CA VAL A 3 -16.45 -27.42 -12.55
C VAL A 3 -15.13 -26.92 -13.11
N ILE A 4 -14.90 -25.61 -12.97
CA ILE A 4 -13.69 -24.93 -13.41
C ILE A 4 -12.98 -24.41 -12.16
N THR A 5 -11.78 -24.92 -11.89
CA THR A 5 -11.00 -24.53 -10.71
C THR A 5 -9.68 -23.93 -11.15
N ASN A 6 -9.44 -22.66 -10.81
CA ASN A 6 -8.16 -22.00 -11.02
C ASN A 6 -7.48 -21.75 -9.67
N PHE A 7 -6.25 -22.22 -9.50
CA PHE A 7 -5.52 -22.10 -8.23
C PHE A 7 -4.01 -22.07 -8.46
N THR A 8 -3.29 -21.52 -7.49
CA THR A 8 -1.83 -21.48 -7.47
C THR A 8 -1.26 -22.57 -6.57
N SER A 9 0.02 -22.85 -6.73
CA SER A 9 0.79 -23.71 -5.82
C SER A 9 1.51 -22.88 -4.76
N VAL A 10 1.57 -23.34 -3.50
CA VAL A 10 2.22 -22.59 -2.40
C VAL A 10 3.73 -22.48 -2.58
N ASP A 11 4.36 -23.56 -3.02
CA ASP A 11 5.80 -23.77 -3.02
C ASP A 11 6.39 -23.82 -4.45
N ARG A 12 5.60 -23.44 -5.46
CA ARG A 12 5.96 -23.52 -6.87
C ARG A 12 5.39 -22.33 -7.65
N PRO A 13 6.10 -21.80 -8.66
CA PRO A 13 5.63 -20.68 -9.48
C PRO A 13 4.65 -21.16 -10.55
N GLU A 14 3.55 -21.78 -10.11
CA GLU A 14 2.58 -22.47 -10.96
C GLU A 14 1.16 -21.97 -10.71
N VAL A 15 0.39 -21.85 -11.79
CA VAL A 15 -1.06 -21.65 -11.82
C VAL A 15 -1.67 -22.81 -12.58
N GLN A 16 -2.75 -23.40 -12.05
CA GLN A 16 -3.44 -24.54 -12.64
C GLN A 16 -4.91 -24.25 -12.85
N LEU A 17 -5.36 -24.48 -14.08
CA LEU A 17 -6.76 -24.51 -14.47
C LEU A 17 -7.20 -25.96 -14.65
N GLN A 18 -8.09 -26.43 -13.78
CA GLN A 18 -8.67 -27.77 -13.83
C GLN A 18 -10.11 -27.70 -14.32
N ILE A 19 -10.43 -28.55 -15.29
CA ILE A 19 -11.79 -28.80 -15.77
C ILE A 19 -12.23 -30.18 -15.34
N HIS A 20 -13.43 -30.28 -14.75
CA HIS A 20 -14.06 -31.54 -14.37
C HIS A 20 -15.56 -31.54 -14.71
N SER A 21 -16.00 -32.56 -15.43
CA SER A 21 -17.42 -32.83 -15.71
C SER A 21 -17.99 -33.77 -14.64
N GLU A 22 -18.77 -33.26 -13.70
CA GLU A 22 -19.34 -34.09 -12.61
C GLU A 22 -20.27 -35.20 -13.12
N ASN A 23 -20.87 -34.99 -14.30
CA ASN A 23 -21.78 -35.96 -14.90
C ASN A 23 -21.03 -36.96 -15.81
N GLY A 24 -19.70 -36.89 -15.90
CA GLY A 24 -18.91 -37.72 -16.80
C GLY A 24 -19.18 -37.45 -18.29
N CYS A 25 -19.76 -36.30 -18.63
CA CYS A 25 -19.96 -35.91 -20.03
C CYS A 25 -18.65 -35.35 -20.60
N SER A 26 -18.24 -35.83 -21.78
CA SER A 26 -17.13 -35.26 -22.51
C SER A 26 -17.57 -34.01 -23.29
N TYR A 27 -16.68 -33.02 -23.38
CA TYR A 27 -16.86 -31.84 -24.22
C TYR A 27 -15.57 -31.55 -25.00
N ARG A 28 -15.71 -30.85 -26.12
CA ARG A 28 -14.58 -30.19 -26.81
C ARG A 28 -14.40 -28.80 -26.23
N TYR A 29 -13.16 -28.33 -26.10
CA TYR A 29 -12.86 -27.02 -25.54
C TYR A 29 -12.00 -26.19 -26.49
N LEU A 30 -12.16 -24.87 -26.38
CA LEU A 30 -11.29 -23.90 -27.00
C LEU A 30 -10.81 -22.95 -25.90
N VAL A 31 -9.51 -22.90 -25.65
CA VAL A 31 -8.91 -22.05 -24.62
C VAL A 31 -8.05 -21.00 -25.30
N THR A 32 -8.46 -19.73 -25.19
CA THR A 32 -7.76 -18.59 -25.78
C THR A 32 -6.88 -17.91 -24.74
N ASN A 33 -5.60 -17.71 -25.05
CA ASN A 33 -4.66 -17.01 -24.18
C ASN A 33 -4.12 -15.77 -24.89
N GLN A 34 -4.43 -14.59 -24.36
CA GLN A 34 -3.84 -13.32 -24.79
C GLN A 34 -2.41 -13.25 -24.27
N MET A 35 -1.44 -13.48 -25.15
CA MET A 35 -0.05 -13.58 -24.73
C MET A 35 0.59 -12.21 -24.65
N THR A 36 1.25 -11.95 -23.53
CA THR A 36 2.20 -10.85 -23.35
C THR A 36 3.48 -11.38 -22.71
N MET A 37 4.62 -10.91 -23.21
CA MET A 37 5.94 -11.03 -22.56
C MET A 37 6.57 -9.64 -22.41
N ASN A 38 5.73 -8.61 -22.30
CA ASN A 38 6.09 -7.19 -22.14
C ASN A 38 5.08 -6.51 -21.19
N VAL A 39 5.09 -5.18 -21.12
CA VAL A 39 4.14 -4.42 -20.29
C VAL A 39 2.71 -4.58 -20.77
N ASN A 40 2.47 -4.37 -22.08
CA ASN A 40 1.15 -4.51 -22.68
C ASN A 40 1.18 -5.50 -23.86
N GLU A 41 0.01 -6.03 -24.17
CA GLU A 41 -0.25 -6.75 -25.42
C GLU A 41 -0.05 -5.84 -26.65
N PHE A 42 0.18 -6.45 -27.81
CA PHE A 42 0.32 -5.77 -29.12
C PHE A 42 1.53 -4.82 -29.27
N GLU A 43 2.44 -4.76 -28.29
CA GLU A 43 3.63 -3.89 -28.38
C GLU A 43 4.84 -4.59 -29.02
N VAL A 44 5.13 -5.82 -28.60
CA VAL A 44 6.28 -6.60 -29.07
C VAL A 44 5.88 -8.06 -29.34
N PRO A 45 6.56 -8.75 -30.27
CA PRO A 45 6.31 -10.16 -30.50
C PRO A 45 6.53 -11.03 -29.25
N VAL A 46 5.78 -12.12 -29.15
CA VAL A 46 6.02 -13.20 -28.20
C VAL A 46 6.50 -14.43 -28.97
N HIS A 47 7.59 -15.03 -28.55
CA HIS A 47 8.10 -16.24 -29.19
C HIS A 47 7.53 -17.48 -28.48
N CYS A 48 6.87 -18.34 -29.24
CA CYS A 48 6.39 -19.64 -28.77
C CYS A 48 7.13 -20.77 -29.47
N ARG A 49 7.57 -21.79 -28.71
CA ARG A 49 8.09 -23.04 -29.26
C ARG A 49 7.57 -24.23 -28.47
N GLU A 50 7.38 -25.35 -29.14
CA GLU A 50 7.06 -26.60 -28.48
C GLU A 50 8.34 -27.33 -28.03
N LYS A 51 8.37 -27.81 -26.79
CA LYS A 51 9.46 -28.63 -26.25
C LYS A 51 8.90 -29.60 -25.22
N GLU A 52 9.17 -30.90 -25.38
CA GLU A 52 8.80 -31.95 -24.40
C GLU A 52 7.31 -31.93 -24.03
N SER A 53 6.42 -31.75 -25.02
CA SER A 53 4.96 -31.62 -24.85
C SER A 53 4.51 -30.36 -24.06
N LYS A 54 5.36 -29.33 -24.00
CA LYS A 54 5.06 -28.03 -23.41
C LYS A 54 5.21 -26.93 -24.44
N LEU A 55 4.40 -25.89 -24.33
CA LEU A 55 4.58 -24.62 -25.01
C LEU A 55 5.50 -23.76 -24.15
N ILE A 56 6.57 -23.26 -24.74
CA ILE A 56 7.55 -22.40 -24.08
C ILE A 56 7.47 -21.02 -24.71
N PHE A 57 7.17 -20.01 -23.88
CA PHE A 57 7.04 -18.62 -24.26
C PHE A 57 8.22 -17.80 -23.73
N THR A 58 8.88 -17.07 -24.62
CA THR A 58 9.99 -16.17 -24.30
C THR A 58 9.74 -14.78 -24.89
N ALA A 59 10.28 -13.76 -24.24
CA ALA A 59 10.19 -12.40 -24.73
C ALA A 59 11.05 -12.18 -25.99
N ASP A 60 10.60 -11.30 -26.87
CA ASP A 60 11.43 -10.79 -27.97
C ASP A 60 12.59 -9.93 -27.41
N SER A 61 13.69 -9.86 -28.15
CA SER A 61 14.86 -9.04 -27.80
C SER A 61 14.56 -7.55 -27.60
N SER A 62 13.46 -7.06 -28.17
CA SER A 62 12.98 -5.68 -28.04
C SER A 62 12.14 -5.43 -26.78
N ALA A 63 11.75 -6.47 -26.04
CA ALA A 63 10.92 -6.33 -24.84
C ALA A 63 11.73 -5.74 -23.67
N VAL A 64 11.06 -4.97 -22.81
CA VAL A 64 11.74 -4.24 -21.70
C VAL A 64 12.35 -5.17 -20.66
N ASN A 65 11.88 -6.41 -20.59
CA ASN A 65 12.40 -7.43 -19.69
C ASN A 65 13.64 -8.15 -20.23
N HIS A 66 13.97 -8.02 -21.52
CA HIS A 66 15.10 -8.74 -22.11
C HIS A 66 16.43 -8.41 -21.43
N GLU A 67 16.67 -7.13 -21.10
CA GLU A 67 17.91 -6.72 -20.43
C GLU A 67 17.95 -7.09 -18.93
N VAL A 68 16.79 -7.10 -18.26
CA VAL A 68 16.70 -7.25 -16.80
C VAL A 68 16.54 -8.72 -16.38
N TYR A 69 15.75 -9.46 -17.14
CA TYR A 69 15.47 -10.89 -16.97
C TYR A 69 15.59 -11.61 -18.34
N PRO A 70 16.81 -11.77 -18.89
CA PRO A 70 17.01 -12.36 -20.22
C PRO A 70 16.52 -13.81 -20.33
N GLU A 71 16.49 -14.53 -19.20
CA GLU A 71 16.04 -15.92 -19.12
C GLU A 71 14.57 -16.04 -18.69
N LEU A 72 13.80 -14.93 -18.66
CA LEU A 72 12.37 -14.94 -18.35
C LEU A 72 11.63 -15.82 -19.35
N THR A 73 10.93 -16.82 -18.83
CA THR A 73 10.20 -17.76 -19.66
C THR A 73 8.95 -18.22 -18.93
N HIS A 74 7.90 -18.47 -19.70
CA HIS A 74 6.72 -19.18 -19.25
C HIS A 74 6.60 -20.51 -19.98
N ALA A 75 6.16 -21.56 -19.30
CA ALA A 75 5.68 -22.77 -19.94
C ALA A 75 4.21 -23.01 -19.67
N MET A 76 3.56 -23.60 -20.66
CA MET A 76 2.17 -24.02 -20.60
C MET A 76 2.05 -25.44 -21.14
N TRP A 77 1.29 -26.29 -20.47
CA TRP A 77 1.01 -27.64 -20.95
C TRP A 77 -0.35 -28.13 -20.47
N ILE A 78 -0.86 -29.17 -21.13
CA ILE A 78 -2.14 -29.80 -20.81
C ILE A 78 -1.89 -31.26 -20.41
N ASP A 79 -2.49 -31.66 -19.29
CA ASP A 79 -2.58 -33.04 -18.84
C ASP A 79 -4.02 -33.54 -18.95
N GLY A 80 -4.21 -34.80 -19.37
CA GLY A 80 -5.52 -35.47 -19.41
C GLY A 80 -6.33 -35.33 -20.70
N ALA A 81 -5.86 -34.56 -21.68
CA ALA A 81 -6.47 -34.45 -23.00
C ALA A 81 -5.43 -34.16 -24.10
N GLU A 82 -5.75 -34.53 -25.33
CA GLU A 82 -4.98 -34.11 -26.50
C GLU A 82 -5.39 -32.69 -26.93
N PHE A 83 -4.46 -31.92 -27.47
CA PHE A 83 -4.75 -30.56 -27.94
C PHE A 83 -3.99 -30.23 -29.23
N GLN A 84 -4.53 -29.25 -29.96
CA GLN A 84 -3.90 -28.61 -31.12
C GLN A 84 -3.72 -27.12 -30.84
N ILE A 85 -2.62 -26.56 -31.35
CA ILE A 85 -2.28 -25.15 -31.19
C ILE A 85 -2.72 -24.41 -32.44
N HIS A 86 -3.45 -23.34 -32.24
CA HIS A 86 -3.90 -22.39 -33.26
C HIS A 86 -3.60 -20.97 -32.78
N ASP A 87 -3.91 -20.01 -33.64
CA ASP A 87 -3.94 -18.58 -33.35
C ASP A 87 -5.36 -18.04 -33.55
N GLU A 88 -5.52 -16.72 -33.50
CA GLU A 88 -6.80 -16.02 -33.72
C GLU A 88 -7.48 -16.33 -35.06
N THR A 89 -6.77 -16.83 -36.07
CA THR A 89 -7.36 -17.15 -37.38
C THR A 89 -8.37 -18.30 -37.32
N CYS A 90 -8.32 -19.13 -36.27
CA CYS A 90 -9.33 -20.17 -36.06
C CYS A 90 -10.64 -19.65 -35.45
N LEU A 91 -10.67 -18.39 -34.97
CA LEU A 91 -11.82 -17.81 -34.27
C LEU A 91 -12.77 -17.06 -35.21
N ALA A 92 -12.26 -16.47 -36.29
CA ALA A 92 -13.04 -15.69 -37.23
C ALA A 92 -12.42 -15.64 -38.64
N GLU A 93 -13.28 -15.52 -39.66
CA GLU A 93 -12.86 -15.31 -41.04
C GLU A 93 -12.29 -13.90 -41.23
N GLY A 94 -11.25 -13.77 -42.06
CA GLY A 94 -10.64 -12.48 -42.41
C GLY A 94 -9.64 -11.92 -41.40
N VAL A 95 -9.34 -12.66 -40.32
CA VAL A 95 -8.28 -12.34 -39.35
C VAL A 95 -6.93 -12.85 -39.88
N MET A 96 -5.88 -12.06 -39.75
CA MET A 96 -4.51 -12.45 -40.12
C MET A 96 -3.73 -12.95 -38.89
N PRO A 97 -2.75 -13.86 -39.06
CA PRO A 97 -1.89 -14.29 -37.96
C PRO A 97 -1.12 -13.11 -37.34
N GLY A 98 -1.19 -12.96 -36.02
CA GLY A 98 -0.55 -11.91 -35.25
C GLY A 98 -1.41 -10.65 -35.00
N ASP A 99 -2.62 -10.57 -35.58
CA ASP A 99 -3.54 -9.45 -35.35
C ASP A 99 -4.01 -9.34 -33.89
N ALA A 100 -4.04 -10.46 -33.17
CA ALA A 100 -4.54 -10.52 -31.79
C ALA A 100 -3.59 -11.21 -30.81
N SER A 101 -2.37 -11.60 -31.22
CA SER A 101 -1.37 -12.24 -30.33
C SER A 101 -1.96 -13.36 -29.46
N LEU A 102 -2.89 -14.15 -30.02
CA LEU A 102 -3.58 -15.21 -29.30
C LEU A 102 -2.86 -16.54 -29.49
N THR A 103 -2.66 -17.26 -28.38
CA THR A 103 -2.42 -18.71 -28.44
C THR A 103 -3.73 -19.42 -28.11
N VAL A 104 -4.27 -20.12 -29.11
CA VAL A 104 -5.55 -20.82 -29.00
C VAL A 104 -5.31 -22.32 -28.91
N LEU A 105 -5.74 -22.94 -27.82
CA LEU A 105 -5.65 -24.39 -27.61
C LEU A 105 -6.99 -25.03 -27.91
N GLN A 106 -7.06 -25.80 -28.98
CA GLN A 106 -8.21 -26.64 -29.31
C GLN A 106 -8.02 -28.01 -28.65
N ILE A 107 -8.80 -28.28 -27.59
CA ILE A 107 -8.69 -29.49 -26.78
C ILE A 107 -9.75 -30.50 -27.23
N SER A 108 -9.33 -31.75 -27.41
CA SER A 108 -10.19 -32.84 -27.85
C SER A 108 -11.27 -33.20 -26.82
N ASP A 109 -12.24 -34.01 -27.27
CA ASP A 109 -13.40 -34.40 -26.46
C ASP A 109 -12.96 -35.10 -25.16
N SER A 110 -13.18 -34.45 -24.03
CA SER A 110 -12.63 -34.87 -22.74
C SER A 110 -13.53 -34.48 -21.57
N GLN A 111 -13.53 -35.33 -20.54
CA GLN A 111 -14.29 -35.10 -19.31
C GLN A 111 -13.50 -34.28 -18.29
N ASN A 112 -12.17 -34.44 -18.31
CA ASN A 112 -11.25 -33.86 -17.34
C ASN A 112 -9.94 -33.52 -18.03
N TRP A 113 -9.40 -32.34 -17.75
CA TRP A 113 -8.06 -31.95 -18.13
C TRP A 113 -7.55 -30.84 -17.23
N THR A 114 -6.24 -30.67 -17.20
CA THR A 114 -5.55 -29.62 -16.44
C THR A 114 -4.63 -28.85 -17.36
N LEU A 115 -4.79 -27.53 -17.41
CA LEU A 115 -3.81 -26.63 -18.01
C LEU A 115 -2.94 -26.06 -16.90
N THR A 116 -1.63 -26.28 -16.98
CA THR A 116 -0.67 -25.70 -16.04
C THR A 116 0.16 -24.63 -16.73
N MET A 117 0.28 -23.48 -16.08
CA MET A 117 1.21 -22.42 -16.44
C MET A 117 2.29 -22.33 -15.36
N GLN A 118 3.55 -22.32 -15.76
CA GLN A 118 4.70 -22.17 -14.87
C GLN A 118 5.59 -21.03 -15.38
N GLY A 119 5.98 -20.10 -14.49
CA GLY A 119 6.82 -18.95 -14.84
C GLY A 119 8.16 -18.99 -14.11
N TRP A 120 9.24 -18.58 -14.78
CA TRP A 120 10.56 -18.51 -14.16
C TRP A 120 11.37 -17.32 -14.67
N LEU A 121 11.98 -16.60 -13.72
CA LEU A 121 12.81 -15.43 -13.98
C LEU A 121 14.23 -15.80 -14.46
N ASP A 122 14.70 -17.02 -14.20
CA ASP A 122 16.10 -17.43 -14.36
C ASP A 122 16.32 -18.66 -15.27
N GLY A 123 15.33 -19.00 -16.09
CA GLY A 123 15.41 -20.14 -17.01
C GLY A 123 15.25 -21.52 -16.37
N LYS A 124 15.18 -21.64 -15.04
CA LYS A 124 15.23 -22.93 -14.34
C LYS A 124 13.84 -23.54 -14.18
N SER A 125 13.47 -24.40 -15.11
CA SER A 125 12.22 -25.17 -15.03
C SER A 125 12.26 -26.18 -13.88
N LEU A 126 11.12 -26.32 -13.19
CA LEU A 126 10.90 -27.40 -12.24
C LEU A 126 10.17 -28.55 -12.94
N SER A 127 10.47 -29.79 -12.55
CA SER A 127 9.75 -30.97 -13.04
C SER A 127 8.24 -30.81 -12.83
N PRO A 128 7.39 -31.10 -13.82
CA PRO A 128 5.93 -31.01 -13.69
C PRO A 128 5.42 -31.83 -12.52
N VAL A 129 4.47 -31.26 -11.79
CA VAL A 129 3.66 -31.95 -10.79
C VAL A 129 2.22 -31.52 -11.01
N THR A 130 1.27 -32.43 -10.78
CA THR A 130 -0.16 -32.11 -10.80
C THR A 130 -0.68 -32.14 -9.37
N PRO A 131 -0.44 -31.10 -8.56
CA PRO A 131 -0.93 -31.06 -7.20
C PRO A 131 -2.47 -31.07 -7.17
N SER A 132 -3.03 -31.69 -6.13
CA SER A 132 -4.46 -31.65 -5.89
C SER A 132 -4.86 -30.28 -5.34
N PHE A 133 -5.95 -29.69 -5.86
CA PHE A 133 -6.53 -28.47 -5.29
C PHE A 133 -6.79 -28.61 -3.78
N THR A 134 -7.20 -29.80 -3.33
CA THR A 134 -7.47 -30.05 -1.91
C THR A 134 -6.19 -29.98 -1.07
N GLU A 135 -5.07 -30.48 -1.61
CA GLU A 135 -3.78 -30.44 -0.93
C GLU A 135 -3.21 -29.01 -0.89
N GLU A 136 -3.21 -28.30 -2.01
CA GLU A 136 -2.74 -26.91 -2.07
C GLU A 136 -3.58 -25.98 -1.19
N LYS A 137 -4.90 -26.19 -1.14
CA LYS A 137 -5.78 -25.46 -0.23
C LYS A 137 -5.39 -25.64 1.23
N GLU A 138 -5.05 -26.85 1.66
CA GLU A 138 -4.60 -27.09 3.04
C GLU A 138 -3.20 -26.52 3.29
N LYS A 139 -2.29 -26.57 2.31
CA LYS A 139 -0.99 -25.89 2.40
C LYS A 139 -1.15 -24.37 2.56
N TYR A 140 -1.97 -23.72 1.72
CA TYR A 140 -2.25 -22.29 1.84
C TYR A 140 -2.88 -21.94 3.18
N ARG A 141 -3.81 -22.77 3.67
CA ARG A 141 -4.41 -22.60 5.00
C ARG A 141 -3.37 -22.67 6.11
N ALA A 142 -2.44 -23.62 6.03
CA ALA A 142 -1.35 -23.74 6.99
C ALA A 142 -0.41 -22.53 6.91
N PHE A 143 -0.07 -22.07 5.71
CA PHE A 143 0.76 -20.89 5.48
C PHE A 143 0.12 -19.63 6.08
N PHE A 144 -1.13 -19.31 5.74
CA PHE A 144 -1.83 -18.14 6.30
C PHE A 144 -2.00 -18.24 7.81
N ARG A 145 -2.28 -19.45 8.35
CA ARG A 145 -2.33 -19.67 9.80
C ARG A 145 -0.98 -19.34 10.46
N SER A 146 0.13 -19.72 9.85
CA SER A 146 1.48 -19.39 10.32
C SER A 146 1.74 -17.88 10.28
N VAL A 147 1.35 -17.21 9.20
CA VAL A 147 1.49 -15.76 9.06
C VAL A 147 0.70 -15.02 10.15
N MET A 148 -0.52 -15.44 10.45
CA MET A 148 -1.38 -14.84 11.49
C MET A 148 -1.12 -15.33 12.92
N ASN A 149 -0.11 -16.18 13.16
CA ASN A 149 0.11 -16.87 14.45
C ASN A 149 -1.14 -17.59 15.00
N GLY A 150 -1.97 -18.16 14.11
CA GLY A 150 -3.17 -18.90 14.49
C GLY A 150 -4.32 -18.05 15.03
N PHE A 151 -4.36 -16.75 14.72
CA PHE A 151 -5.41 -15.83 15.16
C PHE A 151 -6.82 -16.42 15.04
N HIS A 152 -7.53 -16.49 16.17
CA HIS A 152 -8.93 -16.88 16.23
C HIS A 152 -9.57 -16.40 17.54
N LEU A 153 -10.64 -15.62 17.43
CA LEU A 153 -11.41 -15.15 18.58
C LEU A 153 -12.58 -16.11 18.86
N LYS A 154 -12.77 -16.48 20.12
CA LYS A 154 -13.92 -17.28 20.57
C LYS A 154 -14.42 -16.82 21.93
N PHE A 155 -15.74 -16.84 22.11
CA PHE A 155 -16.33 -16.80 23.44
C PHE A 155 -16.50 -18.23 23.98
N PRO A 156 -16.58 -18.43 25.31
CA PRO A 156 -16.95 -19.72 25.88
C PRO A 156 -18.34 -20.18 25.43
N ASP A 157 -19.26 -19.24 25.23
CA ASP A 157 -20.60 -19.49 24.70
C ASP A 157 -20.59 -19.49 23.16
N GLN A 158 -21.13 -20.57 22.57
CA GLN A 158 -21.09 -20.78 21.11
C GLN A 158 -21.96 -19.78 20.35
N GLU A 159 -23.14 -19.41 20.89
CA GLU A 159 -24.04 -18.46 20.22
C GLU A 159 -23.42 -17.06 20.17
N ARG A 160 -22.85 -16.59 21.28
CA ARG A 160 -22.08 -15.34 21.31
C ARG A 160 -20.86 -15.39 20.40
N SER A 161 -20.21 -16.55 20.26
CA SER A 161 -19.05 -16.69 19.39
C SER A 161 -19.39 -16.48 17.91
N LYS A 162 -20.65 -16.65 17.48
CA LYS A 162 -21.09 -16.34 16.11
C LYS A 162 -20.94 -14.85 15.77
N ALA A 163 -21.04 -13.95 16.75
CA ALA A 163 -20.83 -12.51 16.52
C ALA A 163 -19.39 -12.18 16.08
N LEU A 164 -18.42 -13.05 16.39
CA LEU A 164 -17.02 -12.89 16.01
C LEU A 164 -16.70 -13.43 14.62
N PHE A 165 -17.69 -14.02 13.93
CA PHE A 165 -17.51 -14.61 12.60
C PHE A 165 -16.92 -13.62 11.59
N LYS A 166 -17.41 -12.38 11.58
CA LYS A 166 -16.97 -11.36 10.60
C LYS A 166 -15.48 -11.06 10.76
N VAL A 167 -15.01 -10.86 11.99
CA VAL A 167 -13.59 -10.57 12.28
C VAL A 167 -12.70 -11.78 12.02
N ASN A 168 -13.12 -12.96 12.49
CA ASN A 168 -12.38 -14.19 12.23
C ASN A 168 -12.24 -14.49 10.74
N SER A 169 -13.28 -14.26 9.94
CA SER A 169 -13.25 -14.50 8.49
C SER A 169 -12.39 -13.46 7.77
N LEU A 170 -12.54 -12.17 8.11
CA LEU A 170 -11.77 -11.11 7.48
C LEU A 170 -10.27 -11.24 7.73
N ALA A 171 -9.84 -11.72 8.89
CA ALA A 171 -8.41 -11.89 9.18
C ALA A 171 -7.70 -12.70 8.08
N TRP A 172 -8.31 -13.78 7.57
CA TRP A 172 -7.77 -14.58 6.48
C TRP A 172 -7.70 -13.82 5.15
N TRP A 173 -8.80 -13.14 4.79
CA TRP A 173 -8.89 -12.41 3.52
C TRP A 173 -7.98 -11.18 3.48
N TYR A 174 -7.92 -10.42 4.58
CA TYR A 174 -7.05 -9.26 4.66
C TYR A 174 -5.58 -9.65 4.81
N THR A 175 -5.26 -10.81 5.37
CA THR A 175 -3.91 -11.39 5.27
C THR A 175 -3.54 -11.63 3.81
N HIS A 176 -4.43 -12.25 3.03
CA HIS A 176 -4.21 -12.46 1.61
C HIS A 176 -4.05 -11.13 0.85
N ASN A 177 -4.96 -10.17 1.05
CA ASN A 177 -4.89 -8.86 0.38
C ASN A 177 -3.61 -8.09 0.76
N MET A 178 -3.17 -8.16 2.03
CA MET A 178 -1.91 -7.56 2.48
C MET A 178 -0.71 -8.25 1.82
N LEU A 179 -0.70 -9.58 1.71
CA LEU A 179 0.37 -10.31 1.02
C LEU A 179 0.43 -9.97 -0.48
N VAL A 180 -0.72 -9.77 -1.14
CA VAL A 180 -0.75 -9.25 -2.52
C VAL A 180 -0.14 -7.86 -2.57
N HIS A 181 -0.62 -6.94 -1.74
CA HIS A 181 -0.11 -5.56 -1.66
C HIS A 181 1.40 -5.49 -1.39
N TYR A 182 1.94 -6.43 -0.61
CA TYR A 182 3.35 -6.52 -0.27
C TYR A 182 4.20 -7.23 -1.34
N SER A 183 3.84 -8.45 -1.74
CA SER A 183 4.72 -9.33 -2.52
C SER A 183 4.53 -9.22 -4.02
N VAL A 184 3.33 -8.85 -4.47
CA VAL A 184 3.00 -8.68 -5.89
C VAL A 184 2.07 -7.46 -6.03
N PRO A 185 2.58 -6.22 -5.86
CA PRO A 185 1.72 -5.06 -5.63
C PRO A 185 0.80 -4.74 -6.83
N HIS A 186 -0.46 -5.15 -6.77
CA HIS A 186 -1.52 -4.79 -7.71
C HIS A 186 -2.89 -4.95 -7.04
N GLY A 187 -3.92 -4.35 -7.62
CA GLY A 187 -5.31 -4.49 -7.22
C GLY A 187 -6.19 -4.89 -8.39
N LEU A 188 -7.50 -5.01 -8.13
CA LEU A 188 -8.48 -5.35 -9.16
C LEU A 188 -8.64 -4.17 -10.14
N GLU A 189 -8.96 -2.98 -9.63
CA GLU A 189 -9.06 -1.77 -10.44
C GLU A 189 -7.69 -1.12 -10.70
N GLN A 190 -6.77 -1.23 -9.73
CA GLN A 190 -5.40 -0.74 -9.84
C GLN A 190 -4.46 -1.88 -10.26
N TYR A 191 -4.69 -2.41 -11.47
CA TYR A 191 -3.86 -3.49 -12.02
C TYR A 191 -2.43 -3.04 -12.35
N GLY A 192 -2.24 -1.74 -12.65
CA GLY A 192 -0.92 -1.11 -12.77
C GLY A 192 -0.31 -0.80 -11.40
N GLY A 193 0.70 -1.58 -11.02
CA GLY A 193 1.43 -1.42 -9.76
C GLY A 193 2.90 -1.85 -9.88
N ALA A 194 3.21 -3.04 -9.40
CA ALA A 194 4.54 -3.67 -9.29
C ALA A 194 5.51 -3.02 -8.28
N ALA A 195 5.54 -1.70 -8.18
CA ALA A 195 6.39 -0.98 -7.25
C ALA A 195 5.88 -1.03 -5.80
N TRP A 196 6.79 -0.78 -4.85
CA TRP A 196 6.42 -0.36 -3.50
C TRP A 196 6.28 1.15 -3.45
N GLY A 197 5.11 1.64 -3.03
CA GLY A 197 5.00 3.00 -2.50
C GLY A 197 5.77 3.09 -1.19
N THR A 198 6.68 4.05 -1.07
CA THR A 198 7.58 4.16 0.10
C THR A 198 6.78 4.24 1.40
N ARG A 199 5.76 5.10 1.42
CA ARG A 199 4.81 5.21 2.54
C ARG A 199 3.91 4.00 2.70
N ASP A 200 3.52 3.35 1.60
CA ASP A 200 2.55 2.26 1.63
C ASP A 200 3.16 0.99 2.23
N VAL A 201 4.39 0.63 1.84
CA VAL A 201 5.13 -0.49 2.43
C VAL A 201 5.45 -0.26 3.91
N CYS A 202 5.74 1.00 4.29
CA CYS A 202 5.94 1.42 5.69
C CYS A 202 4.67 1.41 6.54
N GLN A 203 3.49 1.19 5.94
CA GLN A 203 2.22 1.11 6.65
C GLN A 203 1.63 -0.29 6.57
N GLY A 204 0.93 -0.64 5.49
CA GLY A 204 0.13 -1.87 5.43
C GLY A 204 0.95 -3.14 5.74
N PRO A 205 2.02 -3.41 4.98
CA PRO A 205 2.89 -4.56 5.22
C PRO A 205 3.62 -4.50 6.56
N VAL A 206 4.30 -3.39 6.87
CA VAL A 206 5.06 -3.26 8.12
C VAL A 206 4.17 -3.39 9.34
N GLU A 207 3.06 -2.65 9.44
CA GLU A 207 2.18 -2.71 10.61
C GLU A 207 1.55 -4.09 10.78
N TYR A 208 1.23 -4.78 9.67
CA TYR A 208 0.77 -6.16 9.71
C TYR A 208 1.86 -7.11 10.23
N PHE A 209 3.08 -7.03 9.71
CA PHE A 209 4.19 -7.89 10.15
C PHE A 209 4.62 -7.59 11.58
N MET A 210 4.58 -6.33 12.01
CA MET A 210 4.76 -5.95 13.42
C MET A 210 3.67 -6.57 14.30
N ALA A 211 2.39 -6.44 13.93
CA ALA A 211 1.26 -7.01 14.69
C ALA A 211 1.30 -8.54 14.77
N THR A 212 1.85 -9.20 13.75
CA THR A 212 2.03 -10.66 13.67
C THR A 212 3.44 -11.13 14.07
N GLN A 213 4.27 -10.23 14.63
CA GLN A 213 5.61 -10.54 15.15
C GLN A 213 6.54 -11.19 14.11
N LYS A 214 6.35 -10.84 12.84
CA LYS A 214 7.19 -11.24 11.70
C LYS A 214 8.30 -10.21 11.52
N TYR A 215 9.10 -10.00 12.58
CA TYR A 215 10.05 -8.90 12.67
C TYR A 215 11.18 -8.97 11.64
N GLU A 216 11.60 -10.18 11.25
CA GLU A 216 12.60 -10.37 10.20
C GLU A 216 12.15 -9.74 8.87
N GLN A 217 10.87 -9.87 8.53
CA GLN A 217 10.30 -9.25 7.33
C GLN A 217 10.37 -7.72 7.42
N VAL A 218 10.12 -7.14 8.60
CA VAL A 218 10.23 -5.68 8.82
C VAL A 218 11.68 -5.22 8.70
N ARG A 219 12.63 -6.02 9.21
CA ARG A 219 14.07 -5.77 9.09
C ARG A 219 14.51 -5.74 7.63
N ASP A 220 14.04 -6.67 6.82
CA ASP A 220 14.32 -6.72 5.38
C ASP A 220 13.70 -5.54 4.63
N ILE A 221 12.46 -5.16 4.97
CA ILE A 221 11.80 -3.96 4.41
C ILE A 221 12.61 -2.71 4.75
N LEU A 222 13.04 -2.53 6.00
CA LEU A 222 13.86 -1.37 6.40
C LEU A 222 15.12 -1.28 5.55
N LYS A 223 15.85 -2.39 5.38
CA LYS A 223 17.07 -2.41 4.55
C LYS A 223 16.78 -2.05 3.09
N MET A 224 15.70 -2.58 2.52
CA MET A 224 15.30 -2.29 1.15
C MET A 224 14.88 -0.83 0.96
N VAL A 225 14.08 -0.30 1.89
CA VAL A 225 13.65 1.11 1.88
C VAL A 225 14.88 2.02 2.01
N TYR A 226 15.77 1.79 2.98
CA TYR A 226 16.96 2.61 3.15
C TYR A 226 17.94 2.51 1.97
N ALA A 227 17.98 1.39 1.24
CA ALA A 227 18.75 1.28 0.00
C ALA A 227 18.28 2.27 -1.09
N HIS A 228 17.00 2.66 -1.06
CA HIS A 228 16.37 3.59 -1.99
C HIS A 228 16.43 5.06 -1.52
N GLN A 229 17.10 5.35 -0.40
CA GLN A 229 17.32 6.74 0.03
C GLN A 229 18.29 7.45 -0.93
N TYR A 230 18.00 8.68 -1.31
CA TYR A 230 18.87 9.47 -2.18
C TYR A 230 20.15 9.92 -1.48
N LYS A 231 21.30 9.73 -2.15
CA LYS A 231 22.63 10.01 -1.59
C LYS A 231 22.82 11.49 -1.22
N ASP A 232 22.35 12.39 -2.06
CA ASP A 232 22.65 13.83 -1.95
C ASP A 232 21.75 14.49 -0.90
N GLU A 233 20.43 14.38 -1.08
CA GLU A 233 19.44 15.07 -0.25
C GLU A 233 19.06 14.27 1.01
N GLY A 234 18.97 12.93 0.93
CA GLY A 234 18.51 12.09 2.05
C GLY A 234 17.01 11.81 2.10
N ASN A 235 16.26 12.26 1.10
CA ASN A 235 14.85 11.90 0.88
C ASN A 235 14.71 10.60 0.07
N TRP A 236 13.47 10.23 -0.23
CA TRP A 236 13.10 9.01 -0.94
C TRP A 236 12.27 9.31 -2.19
N PRO A 237 12.24 8.38 -3.16
CA PRO A 237 11.21 8.38 -4.20
C PRO A 237 9.80 8.19 -3.59
N GLN A 238 8.76 8.60 -4.33
CA GLN A 238 7.37 8.32 -3.93
C GLN A 238 7.11 6.80 -3.92
N TRP A 239 7.64 6.11 -4.93
CA TRP A 239 7.60 4.66 -5.08
C TRP A 239 8.83 4.18 -5.84
N PHE A 240 9.22 2.92 -5.61
CA PHE A 240 10.35 2.28 -6.27
C PHE A 240 10.08 0.80 -6.57
N MET A 241 10.64 0.28 -7.65
CA MET A 241 10.69 -1.17 -7.88
C MET A 241 11.67 -1.80 -6.88
N PHE A 242 11.27 -2.85 -6.18
CA PHE A 242 12.10 -3.51 -5.16
C PHE A 242 12.87 -4.74 -5.71
N ASP A 243 12.77 -4.98 -7.02
CA ASP A 243 13.39 -6.10 -7.73
C ASP A 243 14.53 -5.62 -8.67
N ARG A 244 14.86 -6.37 -9.73
CA ARG A 244 15.94 -5.98 -10.65
C ARG A 244 15.60 -4.75 -11.51
N TYR A 245 14.34 -4.32 -11.53
CA TYR A 245 13.93 -3.05 -12.12
C TYR A 245 14.12 -1.86 -11.17
N TYR A 246 14.88 -1.97 -10.07
CA TYR A 246 15.08 -0.91 -9.07
C TYR A 246 15.44 0.49 -9.60
N LYS A 247 15.94 0.59 -10.83
CA LYS A 247 16.17 1.87 -11.50
C LYS A 247 14.88 2.57 -11.95
N ILE A 248 13.72 1.92 -11.86
CA ILE A 248 12.42 2.49 -12.19
C ILE A 248 11.77 2.93 -10.87
N GLN A 249 11.65 4.25 -10.70
CA GLN A 249 11.10 4.88 -9.52
C GLN A 249 10.61 6.29 -9.85
N GLN A 250 9.74 6.84 -9.01
CA GLN A 250 9.31 8.22 -9.12
C GLN A 250 10.19 9.11 -8.23
N GLU A 251 11.01 9.96 -8.87
CA GLU A 251 12.03 10.78 -8.22
C GLU A 251 11.48 11.70 -7.12
N GLU A 252 10.43 12.45 -7.45
CA GLU A 252 9.82 13.42 -6.53
C GLU A 252 8.77 12.76 -5.65
N SER A 253 8.72 13.17 -4.39
CA SER A 253 7.87 12.58 -3.36
C SER A 253 7.19 13.63 -2.47
N HIS A 254 6.09 13.22 -1.85
CA HIS A 254 5.37 14.06 -0.89
C HIS A 254 6.20 14.32 0.36
N GLY A 255 5.94 15.45 1.03
CA GLY A 255 6.71 15.91 2.19
C GLY A 255 6.60 14.99 3.40
N ASP A 256 5.61 14.09 3.45
CA ASP A 256 5.49 13.11 4.53
C ASP A 256 6.29 11.82 4.31
N ILE A 257 6.72 11.53 3.08
CA ILE A 257 7.47 10.31 2.73
C ILE A 257 8.73 10.17 3.59
N ILE A 258 9.45 11.27 3.83
CA ILE A 258 10.66 11.35 4.67
C ILE A 258 10.43 10.89 6.13
N VAL A 259 9.19 10.84 6.62
CA VAL A 259 8.92 10.54 8.02
C VAL A 259 8.70 9.05 8.26
N TRP A 260 8.26 8.32 7.23
CA TRP A 260 7.84 6.93 7.36
C TRP A 260 8.98 5.94 7.65
N PRO A 261 10.16 6.01 7.00
CA PRO A 261 11.28 5.11 7.32
C PRO A 261 11.71 5.22 8.79
N LEU A 262 11.88 6.44 9.33
CA LEU A 262 12.14 6.64 10.77
C LEU A 262 11.04 6.09 11.67
N LYS A 263 9.77 6.23 11.27
CA LYS A 263 8.65 5.68 12.06
C LYS A 263 8.73 4.17 12.14
N VAL A 264 8.98 3.49 11.02
CA VAL A 264 9.12 2.03 10.99
C VAL A 264 10.31 1.59 11.85
N LEU A 265 11.44 2.29 11.73
CA LEU A 265 12.62 1.98 12.51
C LEU A 265 12.36 2.14 14.02
N SER A 266 11.69 3.23 14.43
CA SER A 266 11.39 3.46 15.84
C SER A 266 10.46 2.37 16.40
N ASP A 267 9.39 2.02 15.67
CA ASP A 267 8.48 0.95 16.05
C ASP A 267 9.21 -0.42 16.13
N TYR A 268 10.09 -0.71 15.16
CA TYR A 268 10.91 -1.93 15.13
C TYR A 268 11.85 -2.02 16.34
N LEU A 269 12.60 -0.96 16.63
CA LEU A 269 13.56 -0.94 17.73
C LEU A 269 12.87 -1.02 19.09
N ILE A 270 11.72 -0.36 19.26
CA ILE A 270 10.92 -0.46 20.49
C ILE A 270 10.44 -1.90 20.72
N ALA A 271 9.99 -2.58 19.66
CA ALA A 271 9.44 -3.93 19.78
C ALA A 271 10.51 -5.01 19.95
N THR A 272 11.66 -4.88 19.27
CA THR A 272 12.66 -5.95 19.17
C THR A 272 13.92 -5.70 19.98
N GLN A 273 14.25 -4.43 20.26
CA GLN A 273 15.55 -4.01 20.77
C GLN A 273 16.74 -4.49 19.90
N ASP A 274 16.50 -4.83 18.63
CA ASP A 274 17.54 -5.21 17.68
C ASP A 274 18.29 -3.96 17.17
N TYR A 275 19.20 -3.45 18.00
CA TYR A 275 20.08 -2.33 17.62
C TYR A 275 21.15 -2.72 16.60
N SER A 276 21.30 -4.01 16.26
CA SER A 276 22.26 -4.43 15.22
C SER A 276 21.90 -3.85 13.85
N ILE A 277 20.61 -3.60 13.61
CA ILE A 277 20.12 -3.00 12.36
C ILE A 277 20.79 -1.65 12.05
N LEU A 278 21.16 -0.88 13.07
CA LEU A 278 21.82 0.41 12.90
C LEU A 278 23.21 0.29 12.24
N ASN A 279 23.84 -0.88 12.36
CA ASN A 279 25.15 -1.18 11.77
C ASN A 279 25.04 -1.92 10.43
N GLU A 280 23.84 -2.33 10.00
CA GLU A 280 23.65 -2.91 8.67
C GLU A 280 24.05 -1.92 7.61
N ARG A 281 24.76 -2.40 6.58
CA ARG A 281 25.26 -1.54 5.50
C ARG A 281 24.44 -1.73 4.24
N VAL A 282 23.85 -0.65 3.74
CA VAL A 282 23.08 -0.60 2.49
C VAL A 282 23.62 0.51 1.59
N PRO A 283 23.44 0.44 0.26
CA PRO A 283 23.81 1.55 -0.61
C PRO A 283 22.84 2.73 -0.47
N TYR A 284 23.21 3.90 -0.97
CA TYR A 284 22.23 4.92 -1.35
C TYR A 284 21.82 4.73 -2.81
N THR A 285 20.76 5.41 -3.22
CA THR A 285 20.42 5.60 -4.64
C THR A 285 20.92 6.95 -5.15
N LEU A 286 21.50 6.96 -6.36
CA LEU A 286 21.95 8.18 -7.02
C LEU A 286 20.77 8.81 -7.78
N LYS A 287 20.50 10.09 -7.52
CA LYS A 287 19.41 10.85 -8.17
C LYS A 287 19.64 10.88 -9.70
N HIS A 288 18.56 10.99 -10.47
CA HIS A 288 18.50 10.95 -11.95
C HIS A 288 18.88 9.62 -12.64
N SER A 289 19.95 8.94 -12.18
CA SER A 289 20.37 7.65 -12.75
C SER A 289 19.71 6.44 -12.07
N PHE A 290 19.27 6.63 -10.84
CA PHE A 290 18.61 5.63 -9.98
C PHE A 290 19.42 4.35 -9.77
N ILE A 291 20.73 4.42 -10.01
CA ILE A 291 21.64 3.34 -9.69
C ILE A 291 22.02 3.41 -8.22
N PHE A 292 22.24 2.25 -7.60
CA PHE A 292 22.82 2.20 -6.27
C PHE A 292 24.27 2.70 -6.28
N SER A 293 24.68 3.36 -5.19
CA SER A 293 26.05 3.77 -4.96
C SER A 293 26.98 2.57 -4.84
N LYS A 294 28.25 2.76 -5.22
CA LYS A 294 29.27 1.71 -5.08
C LYS A 294 29.61 1.46 -3.61
N GLU A 295 29.67 2.52 -2.81
CA GLU A 295 29.85 2.44 -1.38
C GLU A 295 28.52 2.10 -0.70
N THR A 296 28.60 1.34 0.40
CA THR A 296 27.49 1.13 1.34
C THR A 296 27.73 1.92 2.61
N TYR A 297 26.68 2.26 3.33
CA TYR A 297 26.69 3.06 4.54
C TYR A 297 25.80 2.41 5.59
N THR A 298 26.11 2.63 6.86
CA THR A 298 25.31 2.12 7.97
C THR A 298 23.94 2.77 7.98
N ILE A 299 22.91 2.03 8.40
CA ILE A 299 21.57 2.59 8.62
C ILE A 299 21.61 3.81 9.55
N LEU A 300 22.54 3.85 10.52
CA LEU A 300 22.77 5.04 11.34
C LEU A 300 23.17 6.29 10.52
N GLU A 301 24.08 6.16 9.56
CA GLU A 301 24.48 7.26 8.66
C GLU A 301 23.30 7.72 7.78
N HIS A 302 22.47 6.78 7.31
CA HIS A 302 21.24 7.06 6.56
C HIS A 302 20.24 7.88 7.39
N ILE A 303 20.02 7.50 8.64
CA ILE A 303 19.12 8.20 9.59
C ILE A 303 19.63 9.62 9.88
N GLN A 304 20.94 9.79 10.10
CA GLN A 304 21.52 11.12 10.35
C GLN A 304 21.29 12.06 9.16
N LYS A 305 21.41 11.54 7.94
CA LYS A 305 21.10 12.28 6.72
C LYS A 305 19.62 12.63 6.60
N GLU A 306 18.73 11.68 6.91
CA GLU A 306 17.28 11.86 6.93
C GLU A 306 16.85 12.96 7.93
N ILE A 307 17.40 12.93 9.15
CA ILE A 307 17.15 13.97 10.17
C ILE A 307 17.66 15.33 9.70
N GLY A 308 18.86 15.37 9.12
CA GLY A 308 19.42 16.60 8.53
C GLY A 308 18.55 17.17 7.43
N TYR A 309 17.96 16.34 6.57
CA TYR A 309 17.00 16.78 5.56
C TYR A 309 15.77 17.42 6.21
N ILE A 310 15.17 16.78 7.22
CA ILE A 310 13.99 17.31 7.93
C ILE A 310 14.30 18.70 8.52
N GLN A 311 15.45 18.86 9.19
CA GLN A 311 15.86 20.14 9.79
C GLN A 311 16.07 21.25 8.75
N ASN A 312 16.69 20.92 7.63
CA ASN A 312 16.95 21.88 6.54
C ASN A 312 15.70 22.32 5.78
N HIS A 313 14.57 21.60 5.96
CA HIS A 313 13.29 21.89 5.32
C HIS A 313 12.23 22.45 6.28
N PHE A 314 12.65 22.85 7.48
CA PHE A 314 11.81 23.67 8.33
C PHE A 314 11.62 25.07 7.74
N LEU A 315 10.43 25.61 7.92
CA LEU A 315 10.11 26.95 7.47
C LEU A 315 10.65 28.00 8.43
N HIS A 316 11.40 28.95 7.88
CA HIS A 316 11.93 30.11 8.60
C HIS A 316 12.70 29.65 9.85
N ASP A 317 12.52 30.31 10.99
CA ASP A 317 13.12 29.93 12.28
C ASP A 317 12.17 29.05 13.13
N THR A 318 11.40 28.18 12.49
CA THR A 318 10.46 27.25 13.17
C THR A 318 10.94 25.79 13.08
N TYR A 319 10.19 24.89 13.71
CA TYR A 319 10.31 23.43 13.61
C TYR A 319 9.18 22.84 12.76
N LEU A 320 8.63 23.61 11.82
CA LEU A 320 7.51 23.19 10.98
C LEU A 320 8.02 22.83 9.58
N SER A 321 7.93 21.56 9.21
CA SER A 321 8.30 21.11 7.87
C SER A 321 7.39 21.75 6.82
N SER A 322 7.99 22.29 5.76
CA SER A 322 7.24 22.69 4.56
C SER A 322 6.44 21.52 3.98
N TYR A 323 5.35 21.82 3.29
CA TYR A 323 4.44 20.82 2.75
C TYR A 323 5.08 19.99 1.64
N GLY A 324 6.00 20.59 0.86
CA GLY A 324 6.59 19.92 -0.29
C GLY A 324 5.51 19.57 -1.31
N ASP A 325 5.62 18.41 -1.95
CA ASP A 325 4.66 18.00 -2.98
C ASP A 325 3.34 17.42 -2.43
N GLY A 326 3.14 17.36 -1.12
CA GLY A 326 1.92 16.81 -0.54
C GLY A 326 2.10 16.24 0.86
N ASP A 327 1.00 15.75 1.42
CA ASP A 327 1.03 14.79 2.53
C ASP A 327 0.36 13.47 2.11
N TRP A 328 -0.16 12.70 3.08
CA TRP A 328 -0.81 11.42 2.84
C TRP A 328 -2.00 11.48 1.86
N ASP A 329 -2.74 12.59 1.82
CA ASP A 329 -3.84 12.72 0.86
C ASP A 329 -3.26 13.16 -0.48
N ASP A 330 -2.99 12.17 -1.32
CA ASP A 330 -2.34 12.39 -2.59
C ASP A 330 -3.18 13.28 -3.55
N THR A 331 -4.46 13.58 -3.24
CA THR A 331 -5.29 14.49 -4.03
C THR A 331 -5.07 15.96 -3.70
N LEU A 332 -4.51 16.25 -2.52
CA LEU A 332 -4.25 17.58 -1.98
C LEU A 332 -2.84 18.09 -2.30
N GLN A 333 -2.21 17.61 -3.37
CA GLN A 333 -0.95 18.18 -3.86
C GLN A 333 -1.11 19.68 -4.13
N PRO A 334 -0.12 20.53 -3.80
CA PRO A 334 -0.24 21.97 -3.95
C PRO A 334 -0.34 22.36 -5.43
N ALA A 335 -1.25 23.27 -5.77
CA ALA A 335 -1.47 23.71 -7.15
C ALA A 335 -0.35 24.61 -7.70
N ASN A 336 0.46 25.22 -6.82
CA ASN A 336 1.53 26.15 -7.21
C ASN A 336 2.76 26.06 -6.28
N ALA A 337 3.86 26.70 -6.71
CA ALA A 337 5.15 26.66 -6.01
C ALA A 337 5.13 27.35 -4.63
N GLN A 338 4.34 28.42 -4.46
CA GLN A 338 4.22 29.10 -3.17
C GLN A 338 3.57 28.19 -2.12
N LEU A 339 2.48 27.49 -2.47
CA LEU A 339 1.85 26.51 -1.59
C LEU A 339 2.80 25.35 -1.28
N LYS A 340 3.57 24.85 -2.26
CA LYS A 340 4.60 23.82 -2.04
C LYS A 340 5.63 24.25 -1.00
N GLN A 341 6.10 25.50 -1.09
CA GLN A 341 7.15 26.02 -0.23
C GLN A 341 6.64 26.41 1.16
N TYR A 342 5.54 27.17 1.23
CA TYR A 342 5.13 27.89 2.44
C TYR A 342 3.91 27.32 3.16
N MET A 343 3.25 26.31 2.59
CA MET A 343 2.21 25.58 3.32
C MET A 343 2.85 24.58 4.28
N VAL A 344 2.16 24.28 5.38
CA VAL A 344 2.56 23.27 6.36
C VAL A 344 1.33 22.42 6.68
N SER A 345 1.46 21.10 6.53
CA SER A 345 0.42 20.16 6.97
C SER A 345 0.50 19.93 8.47
N SER A 346 -0.58 20.26 9.18
CA SER A 346 -0.68 19.97 10.61
C SER A 346 -0.63 18.45 10.89
N TRP A 347 -1.04 17.62 9.93
CA TRP A 347 -0.91 16.17 10.04
C TRP A 347 0.55 15.71 9.92
N THR A 348 1.30 16.22 8.95
CA THR A 348 2.73 15.87 8.77
C THR A 348 3.53 16.30 10.00
N VAL A 349 3.27 17.50 10.54
CA VAL A 349 3.93 17.98 11.75
C VAL A 349 3.64 17.07 12.96
N ALA A 350 2.40 16.64 13.15
CA ALA A 350 2.04 15.70 14.21
C ALA A 350 2.70 14.32 14.02
N LEU A 351 2.83 13.84 12.78
CA LEU A 351 3.54 12.61 12.44
C LEU A 351 5.04 12.73 12.74
N THR A 352 5.69 13.82 12.33
CA THR A 352 7.11 14.06 12.62
C THR A 352 7.37 14.13 14.13
N TYR A 353 6.50 14.81 14.88
CA TYR A 353 6.56 14.82 16.35
C TYR A 353 6.52 13.40 16.93
N GLN A 354 5.52 12.60 16.52
CA GLN A 354 5.35 11.22 16.98
C GLN A 354 6.63 10.42 16.74
N THR A 355 7.12 10.44 15.50
CA THR A 355 8.26 9.65 15.04
C THR A 355 9.55 10.01 15.78
N LEU A 356 9.91 11.29 15.83
CA LEU A 356 11.17 11.72 16.46
C LEU A 356 11.15 11.48 17.98
N ARG A 357 10.01 11.71 18.64
CA ARG A 357 9.86 11.43 20.08
C ARG A 357 9.97 9.93 20.38
N GLN A 358 9.37 9.07 19.55
CA GLN A 358 9.47 7.62 19.71
C GLN A 358 10.90 7.13 19.45
N LEU A 359 11.54 7.61 18.37
CA LEU A 359 12.91 7.24 18.05
C LEU A 359 13.90 7.70 19.12
N SER A 360 13.73 8.89 19.66
CA SER A 360 14.53 9.39 20.80
C SER A 360 14.51 8.38 21.97
N ARG A 361 13.32 7.91 22.36
CA ARG A 361 13.17 6.89 23.42
C ARG A 361 13.83 5.57 23.06
N ALA A 362 13.68 5.12 21.81
CA ALA A 362 14.29 3.88 21.34
C ALA A 362 15.82 3.94 21.37
N MET A 363 16.40 5.12 21.14
CA MET A 363 17.85 5.31 21.02
C MET A 363 18.56 5.64 22.35
N GLU A 364 17.82 5.97 23.41
CA GLU A 364 18.36 6.52 24.67
C GLU A 364 19.51 5.68 25.26
N SER A 365 19.37 4.35 25.26
CA SER A 365 20.37 3.45 25.84
C SER A 365 21.58 3.13 24.95
N VAL A 366 21.54 3.47 23.66
CA VAL A 366 22.56 3.07 22.67
C VAL A 366 23.23 4.24 21.95
N HIS A 367 22.50 5.33 21.74
CA HIS A 367 22.95 6.55 21.06
C HIS A 367 22.42 7.80 21.78
N GLY A 368 22.83 8.01 23.04
CA GLY A 368 22.32 9.07 23.91
C GLY A 368 22.37 10.48 23.30
N THR A 369 23.46 10.86 22.63
CA THR A 369 23.57 12.18 21.97
C THR A 369 22.53 12.38 20.87
N LEU A 370 22.31 11.36 20.02
CA LEU A 370 21.28 11.42 18.98
C LEU A 370 19.88 11.42 19.60
N ALA A 371 19.67 10.65 20.68
CA ALA A 371 18.41 10.63 21.41
C ALA A 371 18.06 12.01 21.99
N GLU A 372 19.04 12.73 22.56
CA GLU A 372 18.88 14.10 23.07
C GLU A 372 18.58 15.10 21.94
N GLU A 373 19.26 14.98 20.80
CA GLU A 373 18.99 15.80 19.61
C GLU A 373 17.54 15.60 19.12
N LEU A 374 17.10 14.35 18.93
CA LEU A 374 15.74 13.99 18.54
C LEU A 374 14.69 14.51 19.55
N LEU A 375 15.00 14.45 20.85
CA LEU A 375 14.15 14.99 21.90
C LEU A 375 14.04 16.52 21.80
N SER A 376 15.15 17.20 21.52
CA SER A 376 15.18 18.66 21.34
C SER A 376 14.34 19.09 20.14
N ILE A 377 14.51 18.41 18.99
CA ILE A 377 13.74 18.67 17.76
C ILE A 377 12.25 18.43 18.00
N SER A 378 11.87 17.27 18.54
CA SER A 378 10.46 16.97 18.84
C SER A 378 9.86 17.94 19.88
N GLY A 379 10.67 18.42 20.83
CA GLY A 379 10.29 19.50 21.75
C GLY A 379 10.02 20.84 21.04
N GLY A 380 10.84 21.19 20.04
CA GLY A 380 10.61 22.34 19.15
C GLY A 380 9.32 22.22 18.36
N ILE A 381 9.12 21.08 17.70
CA ILE A 381 7.89 20.77 16.95
C ILE A 381 6.66 20.93 17.85
N LYS A 382 6.70 20.39 19.07
CA LYS A 382 5.57 20.50 20.02
C LYS A 382 5.25 21.96 20.36
N ARG A 383 6.27 22.79 20.62
CA ARG A 383 6.08 24.22 20.93
C ARG A 383 5.45 24.96 19.76
N ASP A 384 5.93 24.73 18.55
CA ASP A 384 5.41 25.40 17.36
C ASP A 384 4.01 24.89 16.98
N PHE A 385 3.74 23.60 17.13
CA PHE A 385 2.39 23.06 16.98
C PHE A 385 1.42 23.71 17.96
N GLN A 386 1.81 23.86 19.23
CA GLN A 386 0.99 24.55 20.24
C GLN A 386 0.75 26.02 19.87
N LYS A 387 1.80 26.73 19.42
CA LYS A 387 1.73 28.15 19.07
C LYS A 387 0.87 28.42 17.85
N TYR A 388 0.99 27.60 16.80
CA TYR A 388 0.44 27.90 15.48
C TYR A 388 -0.79 27.07 15.09
N MET A 389 -0.99 25.90 15.70
CA MET A 389 -2.04 24.94 15.32
C MET A 389 -3.03 24.61 16.45
N LEU A 390 -2.73 24.98 17.70
CA LEU A 390 -3.63 24.84 18.86
C LEU A 390 -3.96 26.19 19.53
N ASN A 391 -3.83 27.28 18.78
CA ASN A 391 -4.22 28.62 19.24
C ASN A 391 -5.75 28.85 19.18
N THR A 392 -6.51 27.92 18.58
CA THR A 392 -7.98 27.89 18.58
C THR A 392 -8.48 26.52 19.07
N ASN A 393 -9.81 26.35 19.11
CA ASN A 393 -10.44 25.06 19.46
C ASN A 393 -10.43 24.03 18.31
N VAL A 394 -9.83 24.35 17.16
CA VAL A 394 -9.81 23.50 15.97
C VAL A 394 -8.40 23.49 15.39
N ILE A 395 -7.79 22.31 15.27
CA ILE A 395 -6.52 22.17 14.54
C ILE A 395 -6.80 22.44 13.05
N PRO A 396 -6.15 23.44 12.42
CA PRO A 396 -6.33 23.69 11.00
C PRO A 396 -5.82 22.50 10.17
N GLY A 397 -6.34 22.29 8.97
CA GLY A 397 -5.81 21.27 8.07
C GLY A 397 -4.38 21.59 7.64
N PHE A 398 -4.14 22.87 7.35
CA PHE A 398 -2.84 23.44 7.01
C PHE A 398 -2.70 24.84 7.60
N ILE A 399 -1.45 25.30 7.69
CA ILE A 399 -1.16 26.74 7.79
C ILE A 399 -0.36 27.16 6.57
N TYR A 400 -0.64 28.35 6.05
CA TYR A 400 0.16 29.01 5.02
C TYR A 400 0.96 30.14 5.66
N MET A 401 2.29 30.09 5.50
CA MET A 401 3.25 30.96 6.19
C MET A 401 4.30 31.48 5.21
N GLU A 402 3.87 32.29 4.24
CA GLU A 402 4.79 32.99 3.31
C GLU A 402 5.61 34.06 4.05
N ASN A 403 4.95 34.80 4.95
CA ASN A 403 5.58 35.70 5.90
C ASN A 403 5.42 35.11 7.32
N PRO A 404 6.49 34.95 8.12
CA PRO A 404 6.42 34.47 9.50
C PRO A 404 5.44 35.23 10.40
N GLU A 405 5.18 36.51 10.10
CA GLU A 405 4.26 37.35 10.88
C GLU A 405 2.79 37.18 10.49
N GLU A 406 2.51 36.61 9.31
CA GLU A 406 1.16 36.46 8.74
C GLU A 406 0.83 34.99 8.49
N ILE A 407 0.19 34.37 9.47
CA ILE A 407 -0.17 32.94 9.41
C ILE A 407 -1.64 32.81 9.01
N LYS A 408 -1.88 32.13 7.89
CA LYS A 408 -3.23 31.87 7.39
C LYS A 408 -3.62 30.41 7.60
N PRO A 409 -4.56 30.09 8.51
CA PRO A 409 -5.06 28.73 8.64
C PRO A 409 -5.95 28.37 7.45
N MET A 410 -5.75 27.17 6.90
CA MET A 410 -6.56 26.60 5.82
C MET A 410 -7.25 25.32 6.30
N LEU A 411 -8.37 24.97 5.67
CA LEU A 411 -9.23 23.85 6.12
C LEU A 411 -9.59 24.01 7.60
N HIS A 412 -10.00 25.23 7.95
CA HIS A 412 -10.28 25.71 9.30
C HIS A 412 -11.53 26.60 9.26
N PRO A 413 -12.32 26.76 10.32
CA PRO A 413 -13.57 27.54 10.25
C PRO A 413 -13.42 29.01 9.85
N SER A 414 -12.21 29.58 9.92
CA SER A 414 -11.89 30.93 9.45
C SER A 414 -11.43 30.99 7.98
N ASP A 415 -11.26 29.85 7.32
CA ASP A 415 -10.86 29.74 5.92
C ASP A 415 -12.07 30.01 5.02
N MET A 416 -12.09 31.20 4.44
CA MET A 416 -13.13 31.64 3.50
C MET A 416 -12.73 31.40 2.03
N GLU A 417 -11.48 31.00 1.77
CA GLU A 417 -10.96 30.80 0.41
C GLU A 417 -11.32 29.41 -0.10
N THR A 418 -11.03 28.36 0.68
CA THR A 418 -11.42 26.99 0.32
C THR A 418 -12.86 26.67 0.72
N GLY A 419 -13.35 27.33 1.77
CA GLY A 419 -14.66 27.05 2.39
C GLY A 419 -14.73 25.72 3.15
N ILE A 420 -13.63 24.96 3.20
CA ILE A 420 -13.52 23.72 3.98
C ILE A 420 -13.13 24.09 5.41
N GLN A 421 -13.82 23.52 6.40
CA GLN A 421 -13.71 23.99 7.78
C GLN A 421 -13.00 23.01 8.72
N TYR A 422 -13.00 21.72 8.39
CA TYR A 422 -12.47 20.68 9.27
C TYR A 422 -11.76 19.61 8.44
N ARG A 423 -10.62 19.14 8.95
CA ARG A 423 -9.85 18.04 8.37
C ARG A 423 -9.61 16.95 9.42
N LEU A 424 -9.92 15.70 9.09
CA LEU A 424 -9.83 14.55 9.99
C LEU A 424 -8.39 14.24 10.43
N LEU A 425 -7.47 14.31 9.46
CA LEU A 425 -6.11 13.80 9.59
C LEU A 425 -5.35 14.43 10.77
N PRO A 426 -5.23 15.77 10.87
CA PRO A 426 -4.50 16.38 11.97
C PRO A 426 -5.06 16.02 13.34
N MET A 427 -6.39 15.92 13.47
CA MET A 427 -7.04 15.57 14.73
C MET A 427 -6.68 14.15 15.17
N THR A 428 -6.88 13.17 14.28
CA THR A 428 -6.60 11.75 14.59
C THR A 428 -5.12 11.51 14.86
N ARG A 429 -4.22 12.05 14.03
CA ARG A 429 -2.77 11.89 14.23
C ARG A 429 -2.29 12.54 15.52
N SER A 430 -2.83 13.70 15.89
CA SER A 430 -2.45 14.38 17.14
C SER A 430 -2.91 13.62 18.39
N MET A 431 -4.04 12.91 18.32
CA MET A 431 -4.48 11.97 19.37
C MET A 431 -3.55 10.76 19.46
N ILE A 432 -3.26 10.11 18.32
CA ILE A 432 -2.37 8.94 18.25
C ILE A 432 -0.98 9.26 18.80
N ALA A 433 -0.45 10.42 18.42
CA ALA A 433 0.88 10.90 18.81
C ALA A 433 0.98 11.34 20.29
N GLU A 434 -0.13 11.38 21.03
CA GLU A 434 -0.21 11.98 22.38
C GLU A 434 0.32 13.43 22.40
N LEU A 435 0.04 14.17 21.32
CA LEU A 435 0.43 15.58 21.21
C LEU A 435 -0.59 16.49 21.94
N LEU A 436 -1.84 16.05 22.02
CA LEU A 436 -2.94 16.71 22.71
C LEU A 436 -2.98 16.34 24.20
N SER A 437 -3.45 17.28 25.04
CA SER A 437 -3.91 16.93 26.38
C SER A 437 -5.17 16.04 26.30
N PRO A 438 -5.53 15.31 27.38
CA PRO A 438 -6.78 14.54 27.41
C PRO A 438 -8.02 15.37 27.08
N GLU A 439 -8.11 16.60 27.59
CA GLU A 439 -9.24 17.51 27.35
C GLU A 439 -9.29 17.98 25.89
N GLN A 440 -8.13 18.26 25.31
CA GLN A 440 -8.02 18.61 23.89
C GLN A 440 -8.42 17.41 23.03
N ALA A 441 -7.98 16.19 23.35
CA ALA A 441 -8.34 14.99 22.61
C ALA A 441 -9.86 14.72 22.66
N GLU A 442 -10.48 14.82 23.84
CA GLU A 442 -11.94 14.71 24.01
C GLU A 442 -12.69 15.75 23.16
N SER A 443 -12.28 17.03 23.22
CA SER A 443 -12.90 18.10 22.43
C SER A 443 -12.81 17.84 20.91
N HIS A 444 -11.69 17.30 20.44
CA HIS A 444 -11.52 16.98 19.02
C HIS A 444 -12.28 15.71 18.62
N TYR A 445 -12.41 14.73 19.51
CA TYR A 445 -13.27 13.56 19.31
C TYR A 445 -14.73 14.00 19.11
N GLU A 446 -15.26 14.84 20.00
CA GLU A 446 -16.62 15.38 19.88
C GLU A 446 -16.80 16.21 18.59
N LEU A 447 -15.76 16.94 18.18
CA LEU A 447 -15.77 17.66 16.91
C LEU A 447 -15.88 16.72 15.71
N ILE A 448 -15.10 15.62 15.68
CA ILE A 448 -15.17 14.59 14.64
C ILE A 448 -16.58 14.00 14.59
N LYS A 449 -17.14 13.59 15.75
CA LYS A 449 -18.49 13.02 15.83
C LYS A 449 -19.56 13.97 15.30
N ARG A 450 -19.42 15.28 15.58
CA ARG A 450 -20.38 16.29 15.15
C ARG A 450 -20.26 16.70 13.68
N ARG A 451 -19.04 16.74 13.12
CA ARG A 451 -18.77 17.39 11.83
C ARG A 451 -18.34 16.46 10.71
N LEU A 452 -17.81 15.28 11.04
CA LEU A 452 -17.17 14.39 10.06
C LEU A 452 -17.76 12.98 10.07
N PHE A 453 -18.52 12.60 11.10
CA PHE A 453 -19.06 11.26 11.22
C PHE A 453 -20.34 11.09 10.38
N CYS A 454 -20.33 10.13 9.47
CA CYS A 454 -21.46 9.72 8.65
C CYS A 454 -21.86 8.26 8.94
N PRO A 455 -23.03 7.78 8.45
CA PRO A 455 -23.45 6.39 8.64
C PRO A 455 -22.45 5.36 8.11
N ASP A 456 -21.64 5.73 7.11
CA ASP A 456 -20.59 4.89 6.51
C ASP A 456 -19.19 5.12 7.13
N GLY A 457 -19.10 5.90 8.21
CA GLY A 457 -17.85 6.21 8.92
C GLY A 457 -17.43 7.69 8.82
N VAL A 458 -16.24 8.00 9.32
CA VAL A 458 -15.70 9.36 9.31
C VAL A 458 -15.20 9.81 7.93
N ARG A 459 -15.47 11.07 7.58
CA ARG A 459 -15.00 11.73 6.36
C ARG A 459 -13.70 12.50 6.60
N LEU A 460 -12.84 12.55 5.59
CA LEU A 460 -11.56 13.28 5.55
C LEU A 460 -11.74 14.77 5.80
N MET A 461 -12.83 15.34 5.28
CA MET A 461 -13.19 16.75 5.38
C MET A 461 -14.71 16.90 5.52
N ASN A 462 -15.18 18.06 6.00
CA ASN A 462 -16.61 18.32 6.18
C ASN A 462 -17.34 18.72 4.88
N SER A 463 -16.59 19.02 3.82
CA SER A 463 -17.10 19.35 2.49
C SER A 463 -16.07 18.90 1.45
N PRO A 464 -16.49 18.54 0.22
CA PRO A 464 -15.56 18.29 -0.88
C PRO A 464 -14.79 19.56 -1.25
N ALA A 465 -13.63 19.38 -1.90
CA ALA A 465 -12.92 20.47 -2.55
C ALA A 465 -13.78 21.09 -3.65
N PHE A 466 -13.57 22.38 -3.91
CA PHE A 466 -14.33 23.11 -4.92
C PHE A 466 -13.96 22.60 -6.33
N TYR A 467 -14.98 22.26 -7.13
CA TYR A 467 -14.80 21.78 -8.50
C TYR A 467 -15.27 22.83 -9.50
N ALA A 468 -14.34 23.38 -10.27
CA ALA A 468 -14.59 24.42 -11.27
C ALA A 468 -14.25 23.94 -12.69
N GLY A 469 -14.85 22.82 -13.11
CA GLY A 469 -14.60 22.24 -14.44
C GLY A 469 -13.18 21.67 -14.60
N GLY A 470 -12.53 21.34 -13.48
CA GLY A 470 -11.21 20.73 -13.44
C GLY A 470 -10.03 21.71 -13.28
N VAL A 471 -10.28 23.00 -13.04
CA VAL A 471 -9.23 23.99 -12.79
C VAL A 471 -8.76 23.90 -11.33
N SER A 472 -7.45 23.72 -11.13
CA SER A 472 -6.82 23.73 -9.80
C SER A 472 -6.40 25.13 -9.37
N THR A 473 -6.92 25.57 -8.23
CA THR A 473 -6.60 26.83 -7.56
C THR A 473 -5.71 26.59 -6.35
N HIS A 474 -6.06 25.64 -5.48
CA HIS A 474 -5.28 25.32 -4.27
C HIS A 474 -4.70 23.91 -4.33
N PHE A 475 -5.53 22.95 -4.70
CA PHE A 475 -5.16 21.54 -4.75
C PHE A 475 -5.28 20.98 -6.17
N LYS A 476 -4.38 20.06 -6.55
CA LYS A 476 -4.38 19.44 -7.87
C LYS A 476 -5.59 18.51 -8.06
N ARG A 477 -5.44 17.21 -7.76
CA ARG A 477 -6.44 16.20 -8.16
C ARG A 477 -7.78 16.37 -7.46
N ALA A 478 -7.81 16.90 -6.25
CA ALA A 478 -9.05 17.16 -5.51
C ALA A 478 -9.98 18.16 -6.23
N GLU A 479 -9.43 19.11 -6.98
CA GLU A 479 -10.19 20.11 -7.75
C GLU A 479 -10.32 19.73 -9.25
N GLN A 480 -9.63 18.66 -9.68
CA GLN A 480 -9.65 18.13 -11.06
C GLN A 480 -10.63 16.97 -11.26
N ALA A 481 -10.89 16.19 -10.23
CA ALA A 481 -11.68 14.98 -10.33
C ALA A 481 -13.17 15.29 -10.58
N SER A 482 -13.66 14.92 -11.76
CA SER A 482 -15.10 14.92 -12.06
C SER A 482 -15.84 13.74 -11.43
N ASN A 483 -15.12 12.67 -11.07
CA ASN A 483 -15.66 11.51 -10.37
C ASN A 483 -15.66 11.72 -8.86
N PHE A 484 -16.80 11.43 -8.22
CA PHE A 484 -16.93 11.40 -6.77
C PHE A 484 -16.63 9.99 -6.23
N GLY A 485 -15.35 9.68 -6.09
CA GLY A 485 -14.82 8.41 -5.60
C GLY A 485 -13.41 8.59 -5.05
N ARG A 486 -12.73 7.49 -4.69
CA ARG A 486 -11.35 7.56 -4.15
C ARG A 486 -11.30 8.50 -2.94
N GLU A 487 -10.20 9.24 -2.73
CA GLU A 487 -10.05 10.22 -1.64
C GLU A 487 -11.04 11.40 -1.78
N VAL A 488 -11.46 11.73 -3.02
CA VAL A 488 -12.42 12.81 -3.33
C VAL A 488 -13.82 12.51 -2.78
N GLY A 489 -14.18 11.23 -2.64
CA GLY A 489 -15.41 10.79 -1.95
C GLY A 489 -15.43 11.06 -0.44
N LEU A 490 -14.30 11.50 0.12
CA LEU A 490 -14.03 11.87 1.51
C LEU A 490 -14.12 10.72 2.53
N GLN A 491 -14.80 9.61 2.26
CA GLN A 491 -14.66 8.40 3.07
C GLN A 491 -13.60 7.51 2.43
N TYR A 492 -12.35 7.69 2.87
CA TYR A 492 -11.26 6.78 2.50
C TYR A 492 -10.94 5.86 3.67
N VAL A 493 -11.19 4.56 3.50
CA VAL A 493 -11.21 3.56 4.58
C VAL A 493 -9.91 3.54 5.38
N HIS A 494 -8.78 3.80 4.75
CA HIS A 494 -7.49 3.91 5.46
C HIS A 494 -7.54 5.00 6.54
N ALA A 495 -8.03 6.20 6.25
CA ALA A 495 -8.13 7.26 7.24
C ALA A 495 -9.16 6.94 8.34
N HIS A 496 -10.22 6.19 8.00
CA HIS A 496 -11.15 5.65 8.98
C HIS A 496 -10.46 4.68 9.94
N ILE A 497 -9.57 3.81 9.45
CA ILE A 497 -8.78 2.91 10.30
C ILE A 497 -7.88 3.71 11.27
N ARG A 498 -7.31 4.83 10.84
CA ARG A 498 -6.56 5.75 11.73
C ARG A 498 -7.45 6.44 12.76
N TYR A 499 -8.70 6.74 12.43
CA TYR A 499 -9.68 7.16 13.43
C TYR A 499 -9.93 6.08 14.47
N VAL A 500 -10.12 4.81 14.06
CA VAL A 500 -10.25 3.68 14.98
C VAL A 500 -8.99 3.52 15.87
N GLU A 501 -7.80 3.70 15.31
CA GLU A 501 -6.54 3.72 16.08
C GLU A 501 -6.54 4.82 17.15
N ALA A 502 -7.01 6.03 16.81
CA ALA A 502 -7.18 7.11 17.78
C ALA A 502 -8.21 6.75 18.88
N MET A 503 -9.33 6.11 18.53
CA MET A 503 -10.33 5.68 19.51
C MET A 503 -9.77 4.60 20.45
N ALA A 504 -8.95 3.68 19.93
CA ALA A 504 -8.26 2.70 20.73
C ALA A 504 -7.25 3.37 21.69
N LYS A 505 -6.54 4.40 21.23
CA LYS A 505 -5.60 5.18 22.04
C LYS A 505 -6.29 5.90 23.20
N LEU A 506 -7.49 6.43 22.98
CA LEU A 506 -8.31 7.10 24.00
C LEU A 506 -9.07 6.12 24.92
N GLY A 507 -9.14 4.84 24.57
CA GLY A 507 -9.84 3.82 25.34
C GLY A 507 -11.35 3.73 25.07
N TYR A 508 -11.85 4.31 23.99
CA TYR A 508 -13.27 4.23 23.60
C TYR A 508 -13.57 2.90 22.90
N LYS A 509 -13.68 1.84 23.70
CA LYS A 509 -13.85 0.46 23.23
C LYS A 509 -15.05 0.27 22.28
N ASP A 510 -16.18 0.87 22.61
CA ASP A 510 -17.41 0.72 21.80
C ASP A 510 -17.27 1.41 20.45
N GLU A 511 -16.60 2.58 20.41
CA GLU A 511 -16.29 3.28 19.15
C GLU A 511 -15.29 2.49 18.30
N VAL A 512 -14.33 1.78 18.91
CA VAL A 512 -13.41 0.89 18.17
C VAL A 512 -14.17 -0.23 17.46
N TRP A 513 -15.02 -0.97 18.19
CA TRP A 513 -15.77 -2.07 17.59
C TRP A 513 -16.81 -1.58 16.57
N SER A 514 -17.48 -0.47 16.87
CA SER A 514 -18.42 0.17 15.94
C SER A 514 -17.72 0.61 14.66
N GLY A 515 -16.62 1.36 14.78
CA GLY A 515 -15.83 1.83 13.63
C GLY A 515 -15.32 0.70 12.74
N LEU A 516 -14.75 -0.37 13.32
CA LEU A 516 -14.36 -1.56 12.55
C LEU A 516 -15.55 -2.24 11.87
N GLY A 517 -16.74 -2.22 12.49
CA GLY A 517 -17.97 -2.75 11.93
C GLY A 517 -18.45 -1.96 10.71
N LEU A 518 -18.34 -0.62 10.72
CA LEU A 518 -18.79 0.26 9.63
C LEU A 518 -18.05 0.04 8.32
N ILE A 519 -16.81 -0.45 8.39
CA ILE A 519 -15.95 -0.71 7.21
C ILE A 519 -15.79 -2.22 6.93
N ASN A 520 -16.59 -3.07 7.57
CA ASN A 520 -16.54 -4.51 7.36
C ASN A 520 -17.44 -4.92 6.18
N PRO A 521 -16.90 -5.46 5.07
CA PRO A 521 -17.70 -5.76 3.90
C PRO A 521 -18.60 -7.01 4.06
N ILE A 522 -18.43 -7.81 5.12
CA ILE A 522 -19.26 -8.99 5.40
C ILE A 522 -20.60 -8.54 5.99
N GLY A 523 -21.67 -8.67 5.19
CA GLY A 523 -23.01 -8.24 5.61
C GLY A 523 -23.06 -6.74 5.90
N ILE A 524 -22.41 -5.92 5.05
CA ILE A 524 -22.26 -4.47 5.26
C ILE A 524 -23.58 -3.75 5.48
N THR A 525 -24.65 -4.17 4.78
CA THR A 525 -25.99 -3.58 4.87
C THR A 525 -26.66 -3.77 6.23
N GLU A 526 -26.19 -4.73 7.04
CA GLU A 526 -26.67 -4.94 8.42
C GLU A 526 -26.16 -3.85 9.37
N VAL A 527 -25.01 -3.25 9.04
CA VAL A 527 -24.34 -2.24 9.89
C VAL A 527 -24.53 -0.84 9.30
N VAL A 528 -24.48 -0.71 7.97
CA VAL A 528 -24.65 0.54 7.23
C VAL A 528 -25.84 0.37 6.27
N PRO A 529 -27.09 0.68 6.71
CA PRO A 529 -28.29 0.38 5.93
C PRO A 529 -28.38 1.09 4.58
N ASN A 530 -27.67 2.20 4.42
CA ASN A 530 -27.61 2.98 3.18
C ASN A 530 -26.40 2.61 2.29
N ALA A 531 -25.64 1.56 2.64
CA ALA A 531 -24.55 1.06 1.79
C ALA A 531 -25.08 0.11 0.72
N GLU A 532 -24.57 0.23 -0.50
CA GLU A 532 -24.77 -0.77 -1.54
C GLU A 532 -23.89 -2.00 -1.30
N LEU A 533 -24.36 -3.16 -1.80
CA LEU A 533 -23.63 -4.41 -1.74
C LEU A 533 -22.32 -4.32 -2.54
N ARG A 534 -21.29 -5.00 -2.04
CA ARG A 534 -19.96 -5.13 -2.65
C ARG A 534 -19.33 -6.46 -2.27
N GLN A 535 -18.20 -6.81 -2.89
CA GLN A 535 -17.50 -8.06 -2.58
C GLN A 535 -17.15 -8.16 -1.09
N SER A 536 -17.63 -9.20 -0.41
CA SER A 536 -17.51 -9.34 1.05
C SER A 536 -16.17 -9.89 1.54
N ASN A 537 -15.24 -10.24 0.64
CA ASN A 537 -13.96 -10.86 0.98
C ASN A 537 -12.74 -10.12 0.42
N ALA A 538 -12.92 -8.86 0.02
CA ALA A 538 -11.84 -7.99 -0.44
C ALA A 538 -11.89 -6.66 0.32
N LYS A 539 -10.73 -6.05 0.52
CA LYS A 539 -10.63 -4.67 1.00
C LYS A 539 -11.11 -3.71 -0.11
N TRP A 540 -11.97 -2.77 0.27
CA TRP A 540 -12.47 -1.68 -0.57
C TRP A 540 -11.96 -0.32 -0.11
#